data_AF-A0A0C2J6P2-F1
#
_entry.id   AF-A0A0C2J6P2-F1
#
_cell.length_a   1.000
_cell.length_b   1.000
_cell.length_c   1.000
_cell.angle_alpha   90.00
_cell.angle_beta   90.00
_cell.angle_gamma   90.00
#
_symmetry.space_group_name_H-M   'P 1'
#
loop_
_entity.id
_entity.type
_entity.pdbx_description
1 polymer ?
#
loop_
_entity_poly.entity_id
_entity_poly.type
_entity_poly.pdbx_seq_one_letter_code
_entity_poly.pdbx_strand_id
1 'polypeptide(L)'
;MNLVKTKPEFSRPAEYKNYKKRMVMTLFIFNKSNYMDKKIADDYVSSCDANSRTASSISNTTENSDTISDIRCIPDTLRHTIMNQYLEFRKIGSWFNLVYEYKFIYGDINSKFTDLKFLSKY
;
A
#
# COMPACT_ATOMS: atom_id res chain seq x y z
N MET A 1 19.96 -34.25 2.18
CA MET A 1 18.61 -33.66 2.10
C MET A 1 18.74 -32.18 2.39
N ASN A 2 18.66 -31.32 1.37
CA ASN A 2 18.97 -29.90 1.49
C ASN A 2 17.73 -29.14 1.97
N LEU A 3 17.81 -28.57 3.18
CA LEU A 3 16.80 -27.69 3.73
C LEU A 3 16.78 -26.38 2.93
N VAL A 4 15.82 -26.26 2.03
CA VAL A 4 15.46 -24.99 1.40
C VAL A 4 14.96 -24.07 2.52
N LYS A 5 15.80 -23.10 2.91
CA LYS A 5 15.39 -21.98 3.77
C LYS A 5 14.39 -21.14 2.99
N THR A 6 13.11 -21.45 3.10
CA THR A 6 12.03 -20.52 2.74
C THR A 6 12.12 -19.35 3.70
N LYS A 7 12.70 -18.26 3.18
CA LYS A 7 12.72 -16.95 3.78
C LYS A 7 11.25 -16.50 3.80
N PRO A 8 10.68 -16.14 4.96
CA PRO A 8 9.31 -15.64 4.98
C PRO A 8 9.25 -14.41 4.08
N GLU A 9 8.27 -14.39 3.18
CA GLU A 9 7.95 -13.29 2.25
C GLU A 9 7.45 -12.07 3.03
N PHE A 10 8.31 -11.53 3.90
CA PHE A 10 8.15 -10.18 4.39
C PHE A 10 8.56 -9.28 3.24
N SER A 11 7.60 -8.54 2.68
CA SER A 11 7.84 -7.49 1.69
C SER A 11 9.12 -6.75 2.07
N ARG A 12 10.09 -6.75 1.16
CA ARG A 12 11.40 -6.16 1.45
C ARG A 12 11.16 -4.73 1.93
N PRO A 13 11.86 -4.22 2.94
CA PRO A 13 11.69 -2.83 3.42
C PRO A 13 11.72 -1.78 2.29
N ALA A 14 12.37 -2.10 1.16
CA ALA A 14 12.36 -1.29 -0.06
C ALA A 14 11.00 -1.28 -0.79
N GLU A 15 10.33 -2.42 -0.94
CA GLU A 15 9.01 -2.53 -1.57
C GLU A 15 7.95 -1.79 -0.76
N TYR A 16 7.93 -2.01 0.57
CA TYR A 16 7.07 -1.26 1.49
C TYR A 16 7.20 0.25 1.29
N LYS A 17 8.44 0.76 1.29
CA LYS A 17 8.73 2.18 1.09
C LYS A 17 8.27 2.66 -0.29
N ASN A 18 8.45 1.86 -1.33
CA ASN A 18 8.03 2.20 -2.68
C ASN A 18 6.50 2.29 -2.79
N TYR A 19 5.77 1.30 -2.27
CA TYR A 19 4.31 1.33 -2.26
C TYR A 19 3.77 2.50 -1.45
N LYS A 20 4.31 2.72 -0.24
CA LYS A 20 3.92 3.85 0.60
C LYS A 20 4.14 5.18 -0.13
N LYS A 21 5.32 5.39 -0.73
CA LYS A 21 5.65 6.61 -1.48
C LYS A 21 4.65 6.84 -2.63
N ARG A 22 4.30 5.80 -3.36
CA ARG A 22 3.35 5.91 -4.48
C ARG A 22 1.96 6.27 -4.00
N MET A 23 1.43 5.60 -2.98
CA MET A 23 0.12 5.92 -2.41
C MET A 23 0.05 7.35 -1.85
N VAL A 24 1.12 7.81 -1.18
CA VAL A 24 1.26 9.19 -0.71
C VAL A 24 1.19 10.18 -1.86
N MET A 25 1.91 9.94 -2.96
CA MET A 25 1.87 10.85 -4.10
C MET A 25 0.52 10.83 -4.81
N THR A 26 -0.09 9.65 -5.01
CA THR A 26 -1.44 9.54 -5.58
C THR A 26 -2.42 10.40 -4.78
N LEU A 27 -2.41 10.27 -3.45
CA LEU A 27 -3.22 11.08 -2.56
C LEU A 27 -2.90 12.58 -2.68
N PHE A 28 -1.63 12.96 -2.74
CA PHE A 28 -1.21 14.35 -2.87
C PHE A 28 -1.69 14.98 -4.17
N ILE A 29 -1.45 14.32 -5.31
CA ILE A 29 -1.86 14.78 -6.64
C ILE A 29 -3.37 14.90 -6.69
N PHE A 30 -4.08 13.88 -6.22
CA PHE A 30 -5.54 13.83 -6.24
C PHE A 30 -6.18 14.89 -5.34
N ASN A 31 -5.57 15.22 -4.19
CA ASN A 31 -6.01 16.33 -3.35
C ASN A 31 -5.77 17.70 -4.02
N LYS A 32 -4.71 17.84 -4.83
CA LYS A 32 -4.34 19.12 -5.44
C LYS A 32 -5.05 19.41 -6.76
N SER A 33 -5.34 18.37 -7.54
CA SER A 33 -5.90 18.43 -8.88
C SER A 33 -6.93 17.33 -9.09
N ASN A 34 -7.98 17.63 -9.86
CA ASN A 34 -8.99 16.66 -10.27
C ASN A 34 -8.57 15.87 -11.51
N TYR A 35 -7.54 16.35 -12.20
CA TYR A 35 -6.98 15.75 -13.40
C TYR A 35 -5.53 15.37 -13.13
N MET A 36 -5.17 14.16 -13.55
CA MET A 36 -3.78 13.72 -13.60
C MET A 36 -3.31 13.85 -15.03
N ASP A 37 -2.14 14.47 -15.22
CA ASP A 37 -1.51 14.48 -16.53
C ASP A 37 -1.29 13.03 -16.99
N LYS A 38 -1.60 12.76 -18.26
CA LYS A 38 -1.58 11.40 -18.80
C LYS A 38 -0.20 10.75 -18.68
N LYS A 39 0.87 11.51 -18.94
CA LYS A 39 2.24 10.99 -18.82
C LYS A 39 2.55 10.63 -17.37
N ILE A 40 2.14 11.47 -16.42
CA ILE A 40 2.28 11.16 -14.99
C ILE A 40 1.46 9.91 -14.64
N ALA A 41 0.23 9.78 -15.14
CA ALA A 41 -0.60 8.60 -14.89
C ALA A 41 0.05 7.32 -15.45
N ASP A 42 0.58 7.36 -16.67
CA ASP A 42 1.26 6.25 -17.33
C ASP A 42 2.54 5.84 -16.58
N ASP A 43 3.33 6.81 -16.11
CA ASP A 43 4.51 6.58 -15.27
C ASP A 43 4.12 5.90 -13.94
N TYR A 44 3.00 6.31 -13.33
CA TYR A 44 2.49 5.68 -12.10
C TYR A 44 2.04 4.24 -12.32
N VAL A 45 1.23 4.00 -13.35
CA VAL A 45 0.70 2.65 -13.67
C VAL A 45 1.83 1.70 -14.03
N SER A 46 2.72 2.09 -14.94
CA SER A 46 3.86 1.26 -15.34
C SER A 46 4.76 0.89 -14.17
N SER A 47 4.95 1.82 -13.23
CA SER A 47 5.72 1.56 -12.03
C SER A 47 5.05 0.48 -11.15
N CYS A 48 3.72 0.47 -11.05
CA CYS A 48 2.95 -0.53 -10.30
C CYS A 48 3.00 -1.91 -10.98
N ASP A 49 2.88 -1.94 -12.31
CA ASP A 49 2.91 -3.18 -13.08
C ASP A 49 4.27 -3.90 -12.98
N ALA A 50 5.37 -3.14 -12.98
CA ALA A 50 6.71 -3.69 -12.81
C ALA A 50 6.89 -4.49 -11.51
N ASN A 51 6.16 -4.13 -10.45
CA ASN A 51 6.17 -4.85 -9.17
C ASN A 51 5.07 -5.94 -9.09
N SER A 52 4.02 -5.85 -9.92
CA SER A 52 2.91 -6.82 -9.97
C SER A 52 3.31 -8.16 -10.62
N ARG A 53 4.29 -8.16 -11.53
CA ARG A 53 4.79 -9.39 -12.19
C ARG A 53 5.45 -10.37 -11.21
N THR A 54 5.83 -9.89 -10.03
CA THR A 54 6.34 -10.69 -8.91
C THR A 54 5.28 -11.04 -7.87
N ALA A 55 4.06 -10.52 -7.99
CA ALA A 55 2.95 -10.96 -7.14
C ALA A 55 2.60 -12.39 -7.57
N SER A 56 3.07 -13.36 -6.77
CA SER A 56 2.67 -14.76 -6.87
C SER A 56 1.16 -14.82 -7.09
N SER A 57 0.73 -15.61 -8.07
CA SER A 57 -0.69 -15.92 -8.26
C SER A 57 -1.18 -16.51 -6.95
N ILE A 58 -1.90 -15.72 -6.15
CA ILE A 58 -2.54 -16.21 -4.94
C ILE A 58 -3.55 -17.22 -5.46
N SER A 59 -3.21 -18.50 -5.38
CA SER A 59 -4.16 -19.55 -5.71
C SER A 59 -5.32 -19.38 -4.74
N ASN A 60 -6.54 -19.35 -5.28
CA ASN A 60 -7.78 -19.43 -4.52
C ASN A 60 -7.89 -20.81 -3.84
N THR A 61 -6.91 -21.17 -3.01
CA THR A 61 -6.94 -22.39 -2.25
C THR A 61 -7.89 -22.14 -1.11
N THR A 62 -9.10 -22.66 -1.27
CA THR A 62 -10.10 -22.80 -0.21
C THR A 62 -9.40 -23.25 1.06
N GLU A 63 -9.48 -22.43 2.12
CA GLU A 63 -8.94 -22.75 3.43
C GLU A 63 -9.63 -24.00 3.97
N ASN A 64 -9.02 -25.16 3.75
CA ASN A 64 -9.21 -26.27 4.66
C ASN A 64 -8.39 -25.91 5.92
N SER A 65 -9.10 -25.37 6.90
CA SER A 65 -8.73 -25.45 8.31
C SER A 65 -8.27 -26.88 8.58
N ASP A 66 -6.98 -27.05 8.86
CA ASP A 66 -6.36 -28.09 9.68
C ASP A 66 -4.96 -28.37 9.14
N THR A 67 -4.05 -27.42 9.34
CA THR A 67 -2.64 -27.77 9.44
C THR A 67 -2.01 -26.89 10.50
N ILE A 68 -1.80 -27.51 11.65
CA ILE A 68 -1.10 -26.99 12.83
C ILE A 68 0.14 -26.23 12.36
N SER A 69 0.10 -24.92 12.55
CA SER A 69 1.17 -24.04 12.11
C SER A 69 2.39 -24.24 13.01
N ASP A 70 3.53 -24.51 12.38
CA ASP A 70 4.82 -24.19 12.97
C ASP A 70 4.86 -22.67 13.19
N ILE A 71 4.41 -22.24 14.37
CA ILE A 71 4.55 -20.86 14.85
C ILE A 71 6.04 -20.63 15.04
N ARG A 72 6.75 -20.28 13.97
CA ARG A 72 7.98 -19.51 14.10
C ARG A 72 7.58 -18.22 14.82
N CYS A 73 7.91 -18.13 16.10
CA CYS A 73 7.78 -16.89 16.88
C CYS A 73 8.34 -15.74 16.06
N ILE A 74 7.45 -14.91 15.51
CA ILE A 74 7.82 -13.65 14.89
C ILE A 74 8.40 -12.80 16.02
N PRO A 75 9.64 -12.30 15.91
CA PRO A 75 10.21 -11.43 16.92
C PRO A 75 9.27 -10.24 17.17
N ASP A 76 9.05 -9.86 18.44
CA ASP A 76 8.11 -8.78 18.77
C ASP A 76 8.42 -7.48 18.02
N THR A 77 9.70 -7.19 17.79
CA THR A 77 10.17 -6.06 16.98
C THR A 77 9.66 -6.09 15.53
N LEU A 78 9.59 -7.28 14.92
CA LEU A 78 9.07 -7.48 13.58
C LEU A 78 7.54 -7.33 13.56
N ARG A 79 6.85 -7.86 14.58
CA ARG A 79 5.40 -7.71 14.75
C ARG A 79 5.01 -6.24 14.90
N HIS A 80 5.71 -5.48 15.74
CA HIS A 80 5.50 -4.04 15.88
C HIS A 80 5.73 -3.27 14.58
N THR A 81 6.78 -3.63 13.84
CA THR A 81 7.07 -3.01 12.55
C THR A 81 5.93 -3.23 11.56
N ILE A 82 5.44 -4.46 11.43
CA ILE A 82 4.33 -4.80 10.52
C ILE A 82 3.04 -4.08 10.92
N MET A 83 2.72 -4.05 12.21
CA MET A 83 1.53 -3.33 12.70
C MET A 83 1.60 -1.83 12.37
N ASN A 84 2.77 -1.22 12.56
CA ASN A 84 2.99 0.19 12.23
C ASN A 84 2.81 0.43 10.73
N GLN A 85 3.40 -0.43 9.89
CA GLN A 85 3.26 -0.35 8.44
C GLN A 85 1.80 -0.44 7.99
N TYR A 86 1.05 -1.39 8.56
CA TYR A 86 -0.38 -1.56 8.29
C TYR A 86 -1.18 -0.31 8.69
N LEU A 87 -0.92 0.25 9.88
CA LEU A 87 -1.60 1.45 10.35
C LEU A 87 -1.34 2.65 9.43
N GLU A 88 -0.11 2.79 8.94
CA GLU A 88 0.25 3.85 7.99
C GLU A 88 -0.50 3.72 6.65
N PHE A 89 -0.56 2.51 6.08
CA PHE A 89 -1.35 2.27 4.86
C PHE A 89 -2.84 2.53 5.06
N ARG A 90 -3.40 2.05 6.18
CA ARG A 90 -4.80 2.29 6.52
C ARG A 90 -5.09 3.78 6.60
N LYS A 91 -4.22 4.56 7.23
CA LYS A 91 -4.35 6.02 7.31
C LYS A 91 -4.33 6.67 5.93
N ILE A 92 -3.41 6.28 5.05
CA ILE A 92 -3.36 6.81 3.67
C ILE A 92 -4.64 6.46 2.92
N GLY A 93 -5.13 5.22 3.03
CA GLY A 93 -6.39 4.78 2.43
C GLY A 93 -7.61 5.56 2.93
N SER A 94 -7.71 5.81 4.23
CA SER A 94 -8.79 6.63 4.79
C SER A 94 -8.80 8.05 4.23
N TRP A 95 -7.63 8.67 4.06
CA TRP A 95 -7.55 9.99 3.42
C TRP A 95 -7.91 9.97 1.94
N PHE A 96 -7.50 8.92 1.23
CA PHE A 96 -7.90 8.74 -0.17
C PHE A 96 -9.41 8.65 -0.30
N ASN A 97 -10.07 7.82 0.53
CA ASN A 97 -11.53 7.72 0.55
C ASN A 97 -12.17 9.07 0.82
N LEU A 98 -11.69 9.79 1.84
CA LEU A 98 -12.25 11.11 2.18
C LEU A 98 -12.13 12.10 1.02
N VAL A 99 -10.97 12.19 0.37
CA VAL A 99 -10.76 13.06 -0.80
C VAL A 99 -11.68 12.66 -1.96
N TYR A 100 -11.81 11.36 -2.21
CA TYR A 100 -12.67 10.82 -3.25
C TYR A 100 -14.14 11.16 -2.99
N GLU A 101 -14.64 10.86 -1.79
CA GLU A 101 -16.02 11.14 -1.41
C GLU A 101 -16.33 12.63 -1.54
N TYR A 102 -15.47 13.50 -1.01
CA TYR A 102 -15.67 14.95 -1.06
C TYR A 102 -15.75 15.50 -2.48
N LYS A 103 -14.88 15.02 -3.37
CA LYS A 103 -14.83 15.49 -4.76
C LYS A 103 -15.90 14.88 -5.65
N PHE A 104 -16.15 13.58 -5.53
CA PHE A 104 -16.93 12.83 -6.53
C PHE A 104 -18.32 12.42 -6.04
N ILE A 105 -18.51 12.20 -4.74
CA ILE A 105 -19.84 11.86 -4.18
C ILE A 105 -20.57 13.15 -3.81
N TYR A 106 -19.91 14.04 -3.09
CA TYR A 106 -20.50 15.32 -2.69
C TYR A 106 -20.36 16.41 -3.76
N GLY A 107 -19.58 16.16 -4.82
CA GLY A 107 -19.46 17.03 -5.98
C GLY A 107 -18.62 18.30 -5.76
N ASP A 108 -17.98 18.46 -4.60
CA ASP A 108 -17.08 19.59 -4.38
C ASP A 108 -15.68 19.28 -4.92
N ILE A 109 -15.57 19.41 -6.25
CA ILE A 109 -14.34 19.16 -6.97
C ILE A 109 -13.21 20.14 -6.60
N ASN A 110 -13.52 21.28 -5.97
CA ASN A 110 -12.54 22.33 -5.71
C ASN A 110 -11.92 22.24 -4.30
N SER A 111 -12.49 21.44 -3.40
CA SER A 111 -11.94 21.30 -2.05
C SER A 111 -10.59 20.64 -2.06
N LYS A 112 -9.78 21.09 -1.10
CA LYS A 112 -8.43 20.60 -0.85
C LYS A 112 -8.25 20.51 0.66
N PHE A 113 -7.77 19.37 1.13
CA PHE A 113 -7.42 19.19 2.52
C PHE A 113 -6.04 19.81 2.80
N THR A 114 -6.00 20.75 3.73
CA THR A 114 -4.77 21.41 4.21
C THR A 114 -4.00 20.54 5.21
N ASP A 115 -4.68 19.58 5.84
CA ASP A 115 -4.14 18.74 6.93
C ASP A 115 -3.43 17.47 6.47
N LEU A 116 -3.15 17.35 5.18
CA LEU A 116 -2.27 16.31 4.64
C LEU A 116 -0.78 16.55 4.96
N LYS A 117 -0.46 17.26 6.05
CA LYS A 117 0.92 17.55 6.51
C LYS A 117 1.76 16.30 6.73
N PHE A 118 1.14 15.14 6.97
CA PHE A 118 1.87 13.88 7.07
C PHE A 118 2.44 13.40 5.72
N LEU A 119 1.99 13.96 4.60
CA LEU A 119 2.55 13.69 3.26
C LEU A 119 3.85 14.45 3.00
N SER A 120 4.12 15.56 3.69
CA SER A 120 5.32 16.39 3.44
C SER A 120 6.63 15.79 3.97
N LYS A 121 6.60 14.57 4.52
CA LYS A 121 7.76 13.83 5.01
C LYS A 121 8.32 12.84 3.97
N TYR A 122 7.81 12.88 2.74
CA TYR A 122 8.12 11.94 1.64
C TYR A 122 8.30 12.67 0.31
#